data_AF-A0A934ZB44-F1
#
_entry.id   AF-A0A934ZB44-F1
#
_cell.length_a   1.000
_cell.length_b   1.000
_cell.length_c   1.000
_cell.angle_alpha   90.00
_cell.angle_beta   90.00
_cell.angle_gamma   90.00
#
_symmetry.space_group_name_H-M   'P 1'
#
loop_
_entity.id
_entity.type
_entity.pdbx_description
1 polymer ?
#
loop_
_entity_poly.entity_id
_entity_poly.type
_entity_poly.pdbx_seq_one_letter_code
_entity_poly.pdbx_strand_id
1 'polypeptide(L)'
;MRWRWMSAGWALALIAAALYLERSPPAHDSPLGRFLAAEPVHIVAHTLLYGSLAALLAWRWFPTDALDAPRAALRSRVLAAGISFLAVAGAQELVQSLSRQRLPCMEEYFDLSVDVGGASLGLIAWSLADRRRRYPVARALGVVLHPAILGPLGMYAVLRSALEDGSAALRWTSLGVLAALPVAAVWQVGLRRGWFGDRDLSVRSERPVFLLAALLSAAGLYASVLALDAPLAVRHVALAGAAATVLVSALTVAGLKVSGHVAVPVGVMVLLQATSFRGPWPFVLAALALSWARVGEGRHTTREVVSAWGVACASGVLTLWAG
;
A
#
# COMPACT_ATOMS: atom_id res chain seq x y z
N MET A 1 10.38 -26.04 18.03
CA MET A 1 9.78 -27.21 17.35
C MET A 1 8.50 -26.89 16.57
N ARG A 2 7.52 -26.17 17.13
CA ARG A 2 6.22 -25.91 16.47
C ARG A 2 6.31 -25.30 15.06
N TRP A 3 7.16 -24.31 14.82
CA TRP A 3 7.28 -23.66 13.50
C TRP A 3 7.71 -24.63 12.38
N ARG A 4 8.57 -25.61 12.67
CA ARG A 4 9.06 -26.57 11.65
C ARG A 4 7.92 -27.39 11.08
N TRP A 5 7.04 -27.88 11.96
CA TRP A 5 5.86 -28.65 11.57
C TRP A 5 4.83 -27.79 10.84
N MET A 6 4.64 -26.53 11.27
CA MET A 6 3.77 -25.59 10.56
C MET A 6 4.28 -25.29 9.15
N SER A 7 5.59 -25.04 8.99
CA SER A 7 6.20 -24.82 7.67
C SER A 7 6.14 -26.06 6.78
N ALA A 8 6.40 -27.24 7.33
CA ALA A 8 6.30 -28.50 6.58
C ALA A 8 4.85 -28.76 6.14
N GLY A 9 3.88 -28.61 7.05
CA GLY A 9 2.46 -28.76 6.74
C GLY A 9 1.97 -27.74 5.71
N TRP A 10 2.41 -26.48 5.81
CA TRP A 10 2.13 -25.44 4.83
C TRP A 10 2.68 -25.79 3.45
N ALA A 11 3.97 -26.18 3.36
CA ALA A 11 4.58 -26.57 2.10
C ALA A 11 3.91 -27.79 1.48
N LEU A 12 3.60 -28.82 2.29
CA LEU A 12 2.87 -30.01 1.85
C LEU A 12 1.48 -29.67 1.31
N ALA A 13 0.73 -28.79 1.99
CA ALA A 13 -0.60 -28.37 1.55
C ALA A 13 -0.55 -27.66 0.19
N LEU A 14 0.44 -26.80 -0.04
CA LEU A 14 0.61 -26.12 -1.33
C LEU A 14 1.01 -27.06 -2.45
N ILE A 15 1.97 -27.95 -2.19
CA ILE A 15 2.39 -28.96 -3.16
C ILE A 15 1.21 -29.86 -3.51
N ALA A 16 0.46 -30.32 -2.51
CA ALA A 16 -0.73 -31.15 -2.73
C ALA A 16 -1.81 -30.41 -3.54
N ALA A 17 -2.07 -29.12 -3.24
CA ALA A 17 -3.03 -28.31 -3.98
C ALA A 17 -2.60 -28.10 -5.43
N ALA A 18 -1.33 -27.77 -5.68
CA ALA A 18 -0.77 -27.60 -7.01
C ALA A 18 -0.87 -28.89 -7.83
N LEU A 19 -0.42 -30.02 -7.25
CA LEU A 19 -0.50 -31.34 -7.90
C LEU A 19 -1.95 -31.77 -8.18
N TYR A 20 -2.88 -31.45 -7.28
CA TYR A 20 -4.29 -31.74 -7.48
C TYR A 20 -4.87 -30.94 -8.66
N LEU A 21 -4.61 -29.62 -8.70
CA LEU A 21 -5.08 -28.75 -9.77
C LEU A 21 -4.46 -29.10 -11.13
N GLU A 22 -3.19 -29.52 -11.14
CA GLU A 22 -2.50 -29.98 -12.35
C GLU A 22 -3.06 -31.31 -12.87
N ARG A 23 -3.28 -32.29 -11.99
CA ARG A 23 -3.76 -33.62 -12.39
C ARG A 23 -5.26 -33.67 -12.68
N SER A 24 -6.04 -32.82 -12.03
CA SER A 24 -7.50 -32.83 -12.10
C SER A 24 -8.03 -31.39 -12.27
N PRO A 25 -7.67 -30.69 -13.37
CA PRO A 25 -8.15 -29.34 -13.58
C PRO A 25 -9.68 -29.36 -13.73
N PRO A 26 -10.42 -28.51 -12.98
CA PRO A 26 -11.86 -28.43 -13.15
C PRO A 26 -12.19 -27.93 -14.56
N ALA A 27 -13.25 -28.48 -15.15
CA ALA A 27 -13.72 -28.04 -16.47
C ALA A 27 -13.95 -26.53 -16.46
N HIS A 28 -13.48 -25.83 -17.49
CA HIS A 28 -13.46 -24.36 -17.53
C HIS A 28 -14.86 -23.75 -17.32
N ASP A 29 -15.89 -24.36 -17.93
CA ASP A 29 -17.28 -23.88 -17.83
C ASP A 29 -18.00 -24.33 -16.55
N SER A 30 -17.40 -25.23 -15.78
CA SER A 30 -17.98 -25.66 -14.50
C SER A 30 -18.02 -24.48 -13.52
N PRO A 31 -18.98 -24.46 -12.56
CA PRO A 31 -19.01 -23.43 -11.53
C PRO A 31 -17.68 -23.30 -10.76
N LEU A 32 -16.99 -24.42 -10.53
CA LEU A 32 -15.68 -24.44 -9.86
C LEU A 32 -14.57 -23.87 -10.75
N GLY A 33 -14.54 -24.22 -12.04
CA GLY A 33 -13.59 -23.67 -13.01
C GLY A 33 -13.71 -22.15 -13.13
N ARG A 34 -14.93 -21.63 -13.26
CA ARG A 34 -15.22 -20.19 -13.29
C ARG A 34 -14.86 -19.49 -11.98
N PHE A 35 -15.11 -20.13 -10.84
CA PHE A 35 -14.72 -19.59 -9.53
C PHE A 35 -13.20 -19.48 -9.39
N LEU A 36 -12.45 -20.54 -9.71
CA LEU A 36 -10.99 -20.54 -9.61
C LEU A 36 -10.32 -19.62 -10.64
N ALA A 37 -10.96 -19.42 -11.80
CA ALA A 37 -10.50 -18.46 -12.81
C ALA A 37 -10.86 -17.01 -12.47
N ALA A 38 -11.66 -16.76 -11.44
CA ALA A 38 -12.07 -15.42 -11.08
C ALA A 38 -10.91 -14.65 -10.45
N GLU A 39 -10.62 -13.47 -10.98
CA GLU A 39 -9.54 -12.61 -10.52
C GLU A 39 -9.56 -12.32 -9.00
N PRO A 40 -10.71 -12.05 -8.34
CA PRO A 40 -10.73 -11.91 -6.89
C PRO A 40 -10.27 -13.17 -6.14
N VAL A 41 -10.52 -14.36 -6.68
CA VAL A 41 -10.09 -15.63 -6.08
C VAL A 41 -8.58 -15.79 -6.23
N HIS A 42 -8.01 -15.43 -7.38
CA HIS A 42 -6.56 -15.37 -7.60
C HIS A 42 -5.87 -14.45 -6.58
N ILE A 43 -6.38 -13.23 -6.41
CA ILE A 43 -5.84 -12.25 -5.45
C ILE A 43 -5.94 -12.76 -4.01
N VAL A 44 -7.06 -13.36 -3.62
CA VAL A 44 -7.24 -13.94 -2.29
C VAL A 44 -6.28 -15.11 -2.08
N ALA A 45 -6.06 -15.96 -3.09
CA ALA A 45 -5.11 -17.07 -3.00
C ALA A 45 -3.69 -16.56 -2.77
N HIS A 46 -3.21 -15.60 -3.56
CA HIS A 46 -1.90 -14.96 -3.37
C HIS A 46 -1.78 -14.29 -2.00
N THR A 47 -2.81 -13.55 -1.59
CA THR A 47 -2.87 -12.88 -0.28
C THR A 47 -2.72 -13.88 0.87
N LEU A 48 -3.43 -15.01 0.82
CA LEU A 48 -3.36 -16.06 1.84
C LEU A 48 -2.02 -16.78 1.81
N LEU A 49 -1.53 -17.13 0.62
CA LEU A 49 -0.26 -17.81 0.40
C LEU A 49 0.91 -17.00 0.99
N TYR A 50 1.05 -15.75 0.56
CA TYR A 50 2.17 -14.92 0.98
C TYR A 50 1.98 -14.29 2.36
N GLY A 51 0.74 -14.08 2.80
CA GLY A 51 0.44 -13.73 4.17
C GLY A 51 0.85 -14.83 5.15
N SER A 52 0.52 -16.09 4.86
CA SER A 52 0.93 -17.22 5.70
C SER A 52 2.44 -17.47 5.65
N LEU A 53 3.10 -17.32 4.49
CA LEU A 53 4.56 -17.34 4.39
C LEU A 53 5.21 -16.27 5.28
N ALA A 54 4.75 -15.02 5.19
CA ALA A 54 5.28 -13.92 6.01
C ALA A 54 5.10 -14.18 7.51
N ALA A 55 3.95 -14.71 7.93
CA ALA A 55 3.69 -15.09 9.32
C ALA A 55 4.62 -16.23 9.80
N LEU A 56 4.87 -17.24 8.96
CA LEU A 56 5.80 -18.33 9.25
C LEU A 56 7.25 -17.85 9.38
N LEU A 57 7.70 -16.99 8.46
CA LEU A 57 9.01 -16.35 8.52
C LEU A 57 9.13 -15.48 9.77
N ALA A 58 8.09 -14.73 10.13
CA ALA A 58 8.07 -13.94 11.35
C ALA A 58 8.18 -14.82 12.61
N TRP A 59 7.44 -15.94 12.69
CA TRP A 59 7.60 -16.91 13.79
C TRP A 59 9.00 -17.54 13.86
N ARG A 60 9.64 -17.78 12.72
CA ARG A 60 10.99 -18.35 12.66
C ARG A 60 12.05 -17.34 13.12
N TRP A 61 11.98 -16.12 12.60
CA TRP A 61 13.03 -15.11 12.79
C TRP A 61 12.80 -14.25 14.04
N PHE A 62 11.58 -14.17 14.55
CA PHE A 62 11.20 -13.38 15.73
C PHE A 62 10.44 -14.23 16.77
N PRO A 63 11.12 -15.15 17.48
CA PRO A 63 10.56 -15.77 18.68
C PRO A 63 10.24 -14.70 19.75
N THR A 64 9.47 -15.06 20.78
CA THR A 64 8.91 -14.11 21.76
C THR A 64 9.94 -13.22 22.44
N ASP A 65 11.13 -13.76 22.71
CA ASP A 65 12.29 -13.10 23.30
C ASP A 65 13.13 -12.29 22.31
N ALA A 66 12.92 -12.46 20.99
CA ALA A 66 13.73 -11.77 19.98
C ALA A 66 13.55 -10.25 19.99
N LEU A 67 12.41 -9.74 20.48
CA LEU A 67 12.17 -8.30 20.58
C LEU A 67 13.06 -7.62 21.64
N ASP A 68 13.57 -8.39 22.59
CA ASP A 68 14.47 -7.91 23.65
C ASP A 68 15.94 -7.92 23.17
N ALA A 69 16.21 -8.42 21.96
CA ALA A 69 17.56 -8.50 21.41
C ALA A 69 18.13 -7.11 21.05
N PRO A 70 19.47 -6.97 21.03
CA PRO A 70 20.11 -5.73 20.59
C PRO A 70 19.68 -5.33 19.17
N ARG A 71 19.65 -4.02 18.89
CA ARG A 71 19.22 -3.46 17.60
C ARG A 71 19.93 -4.07 16.39
N ALA A 72 21.22 -4.41 16.50
CA ALA A 72 21.98 -5.05 15.44
C ALA A 72 21.42 -6.44 15.10
N ALA A 73 21.11 -7.26 16.12
CA ALA A 73 20.53 -8.58 15.94
C ALA A 73 19.11 -8.50 15.34
N LEU A 74 18.30 -7.51 15.78
CA LEU A 74 17.00 -7.24 15.20
C LEU A 74 17.10 -6.90 13.71
N ARG A 75 18.04 -6.03 13.32
CA ARG A 75 18.27 -5.68 11.90
C ARG A 75 18.64 -6.90 11.07
N SER A 76 19.56 -7.73 11.54
CA SER A 76 19.94 -8.97 10.83
C SER A 76 18.77 -9.93 10.67
N ARG A 77 17.90 -10.06 11.69
CA ARG A 77 16.68 -10.89 11.62
C ARG A 77 15.67 -10.33 10.61
N VAL A 78 15.46 -9.01 10.60
CA VAL A 78 14.59 -8.34 9.61
C VAL A 78 15.11 -8.59 8.19
N LEU A 79 16.42 -8.39 7.96
CA LEU A 79 17.03 -8.62 6.66
C LEU A 79 16.91 -10.08 6.23
N ALA A 80 17.22 -11.03 7.12
CA ALA A 80 17.12 -12.45 6.81
C ALA A 80 15.67 -12.87 6.49
N ALA A 81 14.68 -12.37 7.24
CA ALA A 81 13.27 -12.61 6.96
C ALA A 81 12.84 -12.00 5.62
N GLY A 82 13.22 -10.74 5.36
CA GLY A 82 12.90 -10.05 4.11
C GLY A 82 13.53 -10.72 2.88
N ILE A 83 14.82 -11.08 2.95
CA ILE A 83 15.51 -11.82 1.88
C ILE A 83 14.85 -13.18 1.66
N SER A 84 14.50 -13.91 2.73
CA SER A 84 13.81 -15.20 2.61
C SER A 84 12.47 -15.05 1.90
N PHE A 85 11.70 -14.02 2.24
CA PHE A 85 10.41 -13.74 1.60
C PHE A 85 10.59 -13.42 0.12
N LEU A 86 11.48 -12.47 -0.21
CA LEU A 86 11.73 -12.04 -1.58
C LEU A 86 12.31 -13.17 -2.45
N ALA A 87 13.16 -14.03 -1.88
CA ALA A 87 13.68 -15.19 -2.59
C ALA A 87 12.58 -16.19 -2.96
N VAL A 88 11.66 -16.47 -2.03
CA VAL A 88 10.53 -17.39 -2.30
C VAL A 88 9.55 -16.78 -3.30
N ALA A 89 9.14 -15.52 -3.11
CA ALA A 89 8.22 -14.84 -4.01
C ALA A 89 8.82 -14.71 -5.42
N GLY A 90 10.05 -14.21 -5.53
CA GLY A 90 10.75 -14.09 -6.81
C GLY A 90 11.00 -15.43 -7.49
N ALA A 91 11.29 -16.50 -6.74
CA ALA A 91 11.45 -17.84 -7.33
C ALA A 91 10.14 -18.37 -7.89
N GLN A 92 9.00 -18.17 -7.21
CA GLN A 92 7.70 -18.60 -7.72
C GLN A 92 7.33 -17.84 -9.01
N GLU A 93 7.48 -16.52 -9.03
CA GLU A 93 7.18 -15.73 -10.24
C GLU A 93 8.11 -16.08 -11.41
N LEU A 94 9.38 -16.39 -11.12
CA LEU A 94 10.32 -16.87 -12.12
C LEU A 94 9.91 -18.25 -12.66
N VAL A 95 9.55 -19.20 -11.80
CA VAL A 95 9.07 -20.53 -12.22
C VAL A 95 7.81 -20.41 -13.05
N GLN A 96 6.86 -19.56 -12.65
CA GLN A 96 5.64 -19.26 -13.40
C GLN A 96 5.93 -18.66 -14.78
N SER A 97 6.88 -17.73 -14.88
CA SER A 97 7.32 -17.16 -16.15
C SER A 97 7.93 -18.22 -17.07
N LEU A 98 8.86 -19.02 -16.52
CA LEU A 98 9.54 -20.09 -17.25
C LEU A 98 8.57 -21.18 -17.71
N SER A 99 7.60 -21.58 -16.87
CA SER A 99 6.58 -22.57 -17.25
C SER A 99 5.67 -22.05 -18.37
N ARG A 100 5.49 -20.73 -18.45
CA ARG A 100 4.76 -20.04 -19.55
C ARG A 100 5.65 -19.70 -20.74
N GLN A 101 6.93 -20.11 -20.74
CA GLN A 101 7.92 -19.84 -21.79
C GLN A 101 8.05 -18.35 -22.14
N ARG A 102 7.92 -17.47 -21.16
CA ARG A 102 8.07 -16.02 -21.35
C ARG A 102 8.92 -15.39 -20.24
N LEU A 103 9.42 -14.19 -20.51
CA LEU A 103 10.05 -13.38 -19.46
C LEU A 103 8.98 -12.78 -18.52
N PRO A 104 9.35 -12.42 -17.27
CA PRO A 104 8.46 -11.69 -16.37
C PRO A 104 7.90 -10.45 -17.04
N CYS A 105 6.59 -10.25 -16.95
CA CYS A 105 5.88 -9.11 -17.50
C CYS A 105 5.05 -8.41 -16.42
N MET A 106 4.14 -7.51 -16.83
CA MET A 106 3.25 -6.79 -15.92
C MET A 106 2.40 -7.69 -15.03
N GLU A 107 2.10 -8.93 -15.46
CA GLU A 107 1.37 -9.91 -14.65
C GLU A 107 2.17 -10.29 -13.40
N GLU A 108 3.43 -10.69 -13.56
CA GLU A 108 4.28 -11.11 -12.44
C GLU A 108 4.60 -9.93 -11.50
N TYR A 109 4.70 -8.70 -12.04
CA TYR A 109 4.82 -7.51 -11.20
C TYR A 109 3.55 -7.22 -10.39
N PHE A 110 2.38 -7.47 -10.98
CA PHE A 110 1.10 -7.38 -10.28
C PHE A 110 1.01 -8.43 -9.18
N ASP A 111 1.28 -9.70 -9.48
CA ASP A 111 1.28 -10.80 -8.52
C ASP A 111 2.23 -10.49 -7.35
N LEU A 112 3.47 -10.07 -7.63
CA LEU A 112 4.44 -9.68 -6.59
C LEU A 112 3.94 -8.51 -5.71
N SER A 113 3.21 -7.55 -6.29
CA SER A 113 2.65 -6.43 -5.52
C SER A 113 1.49 -6.89 -4.61
N VAL A 114 0.66 -7.84 -5.07
CA VAL A 114 -0.36 -8.49 -4.27
C VAL A 114 0.28 -9.32 -3.16
N ASP A 115 1.37 -10.03 -3.43
CA ASP A 115 2.10 -10.84 -2.46
C ASP A 115 2.67 -10.00 -1.33
N VAL A 116 3.24 -8.83 -1.63
CA VAL A 116 3.71 -7.87 -0.62
C VAL A 116 2.54 -7.31 0.21
N GLY A 117 1.40 -7.06 -0.42
CA GLY A 117 0.15 -6.72 0.27
C GLY A 117 -0.31 -7.83 1.22
N GLY A 118 -0.30 -9.09 0.74
CA GLY A 118 -0.60 -10.29 1.51
C GLY A 118 0.35 -10.48 2.69
N ALA A 119 1.65 -10.29 2.47
CA ALA A 119 2.67 -10.33 3.51
C ALA A 119 2.36 -9.33 4.65
N SER A 120 1.89 -8.13 4.30
CA SER A 120 1.47 -7.14 5.29
C SER A 120 0.32 -7.64 6.16
N LEU A 121 -0.71 -8.27 5.57
CA LEU A 121 -1.81 -8.89 6.32
C LEU A 121 -1.34 -10.09 7.16
N GLY A 122 -0.40 -10.87 6.65
CA GLY A 122 0.25 -11.96 7.37
C GLY A 122 0.99 -11.50 8.63
N LEU A 123 1.77 -10.42 8.50
CA LEU A 123 2.46 -9.79 9.64
C LEU A 123 1.47 -9.22 10.66
N ILE A 124 0.34 -8.66 10.21
CA ILE A 124 -0.75 -8.23 11.08
C ILE A 124 -1.28 -9.43 11.86
N ALA A 125 -1.69 -10.50 11.19
CA ALA A 125 -2.21 -11.71 11.81
C ALA A 125 -1.22 -12.31 12.84
N TRP A 126 0.06 -12.39 12.47
CA TRP A 126 1.14 -12.84 13.37
C TRP A 126 1.29 -11.94 14.61
N SER A 127 1.15 -10.62 14.43
CA SER A 127 1.26 -9.66 15.53
C SER A 127 0.09 -9.74 16.52
N LEU A 128 -1.08 -10.21 16.07
CA LEU A 128 -2.26 -10.36 16.93
C LEU A 128 -2.09 -11.47 17.97
N ALA A 129 -1.19 -12.43 17.72
CA ALA A 129 -0.89 -13.51 18.66
C ALA A 129 -0.13 -13.05 19.93
N ASP A 130 0.49 -11.87 19.91
CA ASP A 130 1.25 -11.32 21.04
C ASP A 130 1.25 -9.78 21.00
N ARG A 131 0.69 -9.17 22.05
CA ARG A 131 0.56 -7.71 22.17
C ARG A 131 1.89 -6.96 22.05
N ARG A 132 3.02 -7.58 22.42
CA ARG A 132 4.35 -6.97 22.31
C ARG A 132 4.76 -6.70 20.86
N ARG A 133 4.19 -7.44 19.90
CA ARG A 133 4.51 -7.36 18.46
C ARG A 133 3.68 -6.32 17.73
N ARG A 134 2.50 -5.96 18.27
CA ARG A 134 1.54 -5.09 17.60
C ARG A 134 2.13 -3.73 17.24
N TYR A 135 2.74 -3.04 18.20
CA TYR A 135 3.30 -1.71 17.97
C TYR A 135 4.49 -1.74 16.99
N PRO A 136 5.51 -2.62 17.12
CA PRO A 136 6.59 -2.71 16.15
C PRO A 136 6.13 -2.98 14.71
N VAL A 137 5.18 -3.90 14.52
CA VAL A 137 4.64 -4.24 13.19
C VAL A 137 3.87 -3.07 12.61
N ALA A 138 2.97 -2.47 13.39
CA ALA A 138 2.22 -1.30 12.96
C ALA A 138 3.19 -0.17 12.53
N ARG A 139 4.22 0.09 13.34
CA ARG A 139 5.25 1.10 13.05
C ARG A 139 6.02 0.79 11.76
N ALA A 140 6.42 -0.46 11.56
CA ALA A 140 7.12 -0.88 10.36
C ALA A 140 6.26 -0.68 9.10
N LEU A 141 4.99 -1.11 9.15
CA LEU A 141 4.03 -0.92 8.06
C LEU A 141 3.82 0.57 7.75
N GLY A 142 3.68 1.41 8.77
CA GLY A 142 3.57 2.86 8.60
C GLY A 142 4.75 3.52 7.90
N VAL A 143 5.97 2.99 8.12
CA VAL A 143 7.19 3.50 7.47
C VAL A 143 7.33 2.97 6.05
N VAL A 144 7.09 1.68 5.83
CA VAL A 144 7.25 1.04 4.50
C VAL A 144 6.16 1.53 3.54
N LEU A 145 4.93 1.67 4.03
CA LEU A 145 3.76 2.11 3.27
C LEU A 145 3.51 3.62 3.46
N HIS A 146 4.58 4.39 3.69
CA HIS A 146 4.46 5.82 3.94
C HIS A 146 3.92 6.58 2.71
N PRO A 147 3.09 7.63 2.87
CA PRO A 147 2.57 8.45 1.76
C PRO A 147 3.61 9.01 0.81
N ALA A 148 4.81 9.33 1.31
CA ALA A 148 5.92 9.80 0.47
C ALA A 148 6.41 8.75 -0.54
N ILE A 149 6.11 7.47 -0.30
CA ILE A 149 6.42 6.34 -1.19
C ILE A 149 5.17 5.99 -2.00
N LEU A 150 4.04 5.75 -1.33
CA LEU A 150 2.80 5.31 -2.00
C LEU A 150 2.18 6.39 -2.89
N GLY A 151 2.33 7.67 -2.57
CA GLY A 151 1.81 8.78 -3.36
C GLY A 151 2.41 8.81 -4.77
N PRO A 152 3.75 8.91 -4.92
CA PRO A 152 4.40 8.85 -6.23
C PRO A 152 4.15 7.54 -6.99
N LEU A 153 4.22 6.39 -6.31
CA LEU A 153 3.95 5.09 -6.94
C LEU A 153 2.50 4.99 -7.43
N GLY A 154 1.55 5.44 -6.63
CA GLY A 154 0.13 5.44 -6.97
C GLY A 154 -0.21 6.42 -8.09
N MET A 155 0.36 7.63 -8.06
CA MET A 155 0.22 8.59 -9.16
C MET A 155 0.78 8.02 -10.47
N TYR A 156 1.96 7.40 -10.44
CA TYR A 156 2.52 6.74 -11.60
C TYR A 156 1.61 5.62 -12.11
N ALA A 157 1.09 4.77 -11.22
CA ALA A 157 0.18 3.69 -11.59
C ALA A 157 -1.09 4.21 -12.27
N VAL A 158 -1.74 5.23 -11.69
CA VAL A 158 -2.94 5.86 -12.27
C VAL A 158 -2.65 6.42 -13.66
N LEU A 159 -1.56 7.19 -13.79
CA LEU A 159 -1.23 7.83 -15.07
C LEU A 159 -0.74 6.84 -16.12
N ARG A 160 0.00 5.80 -15.74
CA ARG A 160 0.42 4.73 -16.65
C ARG A 160 -0.77 3.97 -17.21
N SER A 161 -1.78 3.72 -16.36
CA SER A 161 -3.04 3.08 -16.72
C SER A 161 -3.86 3.97 -17.66
N ALA A 162 -3.99 5.26 -17.34
CA ALA A 162 -4.84 6.18 -18.10
C ALA A 162 -4.23 6.69 -19.42
N LEU A 163 -2.90 6.88 -19.48
CA LEU A 163 -2.23 7.47 -20.65
C LEU A 163 -1.68 6.41 -21.61
N GLU A 164 -1.58 5.16 -21.17
CA GLU A 164 -0.91 4.06 -21.88
C GLU A 164 0.57 4.31 -22.29
N ASP A 165 1.15 5.45 -21.89
CA ASP A 165 2.55 5.86 -22.12
C ASP A 165 3.31 5.99 -20.79
N GLY A 166 4.31 5.13 -20.59
CA GLY A 166 5.14 5.12 -19.39
C GLY A 166 6.05 6.35 -19.25
N SER A 167 6.49 6.96 -20.35
CA SER A 167 7.31 8.17 -20.34
C SER A 167 6.47 9.38 -19.96
N ALA A 168 5.27 9.53 -20.52
CA ALA A 168 4.31 10.55 -20.10
C ALA A 168 3.95 10.40 -18.61
N ALA A 169 3.60 9.18 -18.17
CA ALA A 169 3.28 8.93 -16.77
C ALA A 169 4.42 9.31 -15.81
N LEU A 170 5.67 8.98 -16.17
CA LEU A 170 6.84 9.33 -15.36
C LEU A 170 7.07 10.85 -15.30
N ARG A 171 6.96 11.57 -16.43
CA ARG A 171 7.13 13.03 -16.47
C ARG A 171 6.12 13.74 -15.57
N TRP A 172 4.84 13.39 -15.68
CA TRP A 172 3.78 14.00 -14.87
C TRP A 172 3.85 13.62 -13.40
N THR A 173 4.23 12.38 -13.08
CA THR A 173 4.51 11.96 -11.70
C THR A 173 5.68 12.76 -11.12
N SER A 174 6.73 12.99 -11.91
CA SER A 174 7.89 13.78 -11.50
C SER A 174 7.50 15.23 -11.18
N LEU A 175 6.63 15.84 -12.00
CA LEU A 175 6.05 17.15 -11.69
C LEU A 175 5.28 17.14 -10.35
N GLY A 176 4.47 16.11 -10.11
CA GLY A 176 3.76 15.93 -8.84
C GLY A 176 4.71 15.80 -7.63
N VAL A 177 5.80 15.04 -7.77
CA VAL A 177 6.86 14.91 -6.74
C VAL A 177 7.53 16.25 -6.48
N LEU A 178 7.89 16.99 -7.54
CA LEU A 178 8.49 18.32 -7.41
C LEU A 178 7.55 19.28 -6.67
N ALA A 179 6.26 19.26 -6.99
CA ALA A 179 5.25 20.07 -6.31
C ALA A 179 5.08 19.71 -4.82
N ALA A 180 5.42 18.48 -4.42
CA ALA A 180 5.37 18.04 -3.02
C ALA A 180 6.64 18.42 -2.21
N LEU A 181 7.73 18.83 -2.86
CA LEU A 181 8.98 19.20 -2.16
C LEU A 181 8.81 20.33 -1.14
N PRO A 182 8.04 21.41 -1.38
CA PRO A 182 7.79 22.43 -0.37
C PRO A 182 7.14 21.86 0.90
N VAL A 183 6.18 20.95 0.75
CA VAL A 183 5.52 20.25 1.87
C VAL A 183 6.53 19.42 2.66
N ALA A 184 7.37 18.67 1.96
CA ALA A 184 8.44 17.88 2.58
C ALA A 184 9.47 18.76 3.29
N ALA A 185 9.81 19.93 2.73
CA ALA A 185 10.72 20.90 3.33
C ALA A 185 10.13 21.49 4.62
N VAL A 186 8.87 21.94 4.60
CA VAL A 186 8.17 22.43 5.80
C VAL A 186 8.11 21.35 6.87
N TRP A 187 7.77 20.12 6.50
CA TRP A 187 7.79 18.97 7.41
C TRP A 187 9.17 18.73 8.06
N GLN A 188 10.22 18.67 7.25
CA GLN A 188 11.58 18.40 7.72
C GLN A 188 12.15 19.55 8.58
N VAL A 189 11.87 20.80 8.21
CA VAL A 189 12.26 21.98 8.98
C VAL A 189 11.49 22.03 10.29
N GLY A 190 10.18 21.80 10.27
CA GLY A 190 9.35 21.81 11.48
C GLY A 190 9.77 20.73 12.48
N LEU A 191 10.14 19.54 12.02
CA LEU A 191 10.72 18.50 12.89
C LEU A 191 12.06 18.92 13.50
N ARG A 192 12.95 19.55 12.71
CA ARG A 192 14.26 20.02 13.20
C ARG A 192 14.15 21.18 14.18
N ARG A 193 13.16 22.06 13.98
CA ARG A 193 12.91 23.26 14.80
C ARG A 193 11.96 23.00 15.97
N GLY A 194 11.46 21.78 16.13
CA GLY A 194 10.52 21.43 17.21
C GLY A 194 9.11 22.02 17.05
N TRP A 195 8.73 22.45 15.84
CA TRP A 195 7.35 22.86 15.54
C TRP A 195 6.38 21.68 15.53
N PHE A 196 6.91 20.48 15.25
CA PHE A 196 6.16 19.24 15.17
C PHE A 196 6.71 18.25 16.20
N GLY A 197 5.85 17.73 17.07
CA GLY A 197 6.24 16.78 18.11
C GLY A 197 6.61 15.40 17.57
N ASP A 198 6.09 15.03 16.40
CA ASP A 198 6.42 13.77 15.73
C ASP A 198 6.25 13.79 14.20
N ARG A 199 6.79 12.75 13.57
CA ARG A 199 6.76 12.56 12.11
C ARG A 199 5.36 12.41 11.52
N ASP A 200 4.39 11.98 12.32
CA ASP A 200 3.02 11.68 11.89
C ASP A 200 2.08 12.89 12.06
N LEU A 201 2.61 14.04 12.53
CA LEU A 201 1.85 15.25 12.86
C LEU A 201 0.64 14.90 13.74
N SER A 202 0.90 14.15 14.83
CA SER A 202 -0.17 13.58 15.64
C SER A 202 -1.00 14.62 16.38
N VAL A 203 -0.40 15.78 16.69
CA VAL A 203 -1.04 16.90 17.38
C VAL A 203 -1.75 17.78 16.35
N ARG A 204 -3.02 18.11 16.62
CA ARG A 204 -3.86 18.84 15.65
C ARG A 204 -3.42 20.30 15.46
N SER A 205 -3.06 20.97 16.56
CA SER A 205 -2.64 22.38 16.54
C SER A 205 -1.33 22.61 15.77
N GLU A 206 -0.55 21.56 15.53
CA GLU A 206 0.68 21.60 14.74
C GLU A 206 0.42 21.58 13.22
N ARG A 207 -0.76 21.13 12.78
CA ARG A 207 -1.08 20.89 11.35
C ARG A 207 -1.31 22.12 10.47
N PRO A 208 -1.79 23.29 10.96
CA PRO A 208 -2.17 24.39 10.06
C PRO A 208 -1.05 24.84 9.12
N VAL A 209 0.18 24.95 9.59
CA VAL A 209 1.33 25.37 8.75
C VAL A 209 1.63 24.31 7.69
N PHE A 210 1.60 23.03 8.06
CA PHE A 210 1.81 21.93 7.12
C PHE A 210 0.68 21.86 6.07
N LEU A 211 -0.58 22.01 6.49
CA LEU A 211 -1.74 21.98 5.61
C LEU A 211 -1.79 23.18 4.67
N LEU A 212 -1.38 24.37 5.13
CA LEU A 212 -1.24 25.55 4.27
C LEU A 212 -0.20 25.30 3.17
N ALA A 213 0.97 24.75 3.52
CA ALA A 213 1.98 24.38 2.52
C ALA A 213 1.43 23.33 1.53
N ALA A 214 0.70 22.33 2.02
CA ALA A 214 0.06 21.32 1.18
C ALA A 214 -0.99 21.92 0.23
N LEU A 215 -1.83 22.84 0.71
CA LEU A 215 -2.82 23.54 -0.10
C LEU A 215 -2.16 24.38 -1.21
N LEU A 216 -1.14 25.15 -0.86
CA LEU A 216 -0.39 25.96 -1.83
C LEU A 216 0.32 25.09 -2.87
N SER A 217 0.94 23.99 -2.44
CA SER A 217 1.56 23.01 -3.34
C SER A 217 0.54 22.33 -4.26
N ALA A 218 -0.62 21.92 -3.75
CA ALA A 218 -1.66 21.30 -4.55
C ALA A 218 -2.29 22.27 -5.56
N ALA A 219 -2.54 23.52 -5.14
CA ALA A 219 -3.01 24.59 -6.03
C ALA A 219 -1.97 24.92 -7.11
N GLY A 220 -0.68 25.00 -6.75
CA GLY A 220 0.41 25.22 -7.68
C GLY A 220 0.57 24.09 -8.69
N LEU A 221 0.44 22.84 -8.26
CA LEU A 221 0.41 21.67 -9.16
C LEU A 221 -0.77 21.77 -10.13
N TYR A 222 -1.98 22.04 -9.61
CA TYR A 222 -3.18 22.15 -10.45
C TYR A 222 -3.06 23.29 -11.48
N ALA A 223 -2.59 24.47 -11.07
CA ALA A 223 -2.32 25.57 -11.98
C ALA A 223 -1.28 25.20 -13.05
N SER A 224 -0.23 24.46 -12.66
CA SER A 224 0.83 24.02 -13.58
C SER A 224 0.32 23.04 -14.63
N VAL A 225 -0.53 22.08 -14.26
CA VAL A 225 -1.11 21.13 -15.24
C VAL A 225 -2.08 21.81 -16.19
N LEU A 226 -2.77 22.87 -15.76
CA LEU A 226 -3.60 23.69 -16.66
C LEU A 226 -2.73 24.53 -17.61
N ALA A 227 -1.69 25.20 -17.10
CA ALA A 227 -0.80 26.04 -17.89
C ALA A 227 -0.01 25.24 -18.96
N LEU A 228 0.30 23.97 -18.67
CA LEU A 228 1.01 23.06 -19.57
C LEU A 228 0.08 22.26 -20.48
N ASP A 229 -1.22 22.59 -20.51
CA ASP A 229 -2.26 21.87 -21.28
C ASP A 229 -2.19 20.34 -21.08
N ALA A 230 -2.00 19.90 -19.83
CA ALA A 230 -1.78 18.49 -19.53
C ALA A 230 -2.96 17.61 -19.99
N PRO A 231 -2.76 16.32 -20.29
CA PRO A 231 -3.86 15.41 -20.60
C PRO A 231 -4.93 15.38 -19.52
N LEU A 232 -6.19 15.13 -19.90
CA LEU A 232 -7.34 15.16 -18.99
C LEU A 232 -7.14 14.29 -17.74
N ALA A 233 -6.59 13.07 -17.91
CA ALA A 233 -6.28 12.19 -16.79
C ALA A 233 -5.33 12.83 -15.75
N VAL A 234 -4.34 13.61 -16.20
CA VAL A 234 -3.41 14.32 -15.32
C VAL A 234 -4.13 15.43 -14.55
N ARG A 235 -5.02 16.17 -15.22
CA ARG A 235 -5.85 17.20 -14.59
C ARG A 235 -6.75 16.59 -13.51
N HIS A 236 -7.39 15.45 -13.78
CA HIS A 236 -8.25 14.76 -12.82
C HIS A 236 -7.48 14.30 -11.58
N VAL A 237 -6.29 13.70 -11.74
CA VAL A 237 -5.43 13.32 -10.61
C VAL A 237 -5.02 14.54 -9.77
N ALA A 238 -4.60 15.63 -10.41
CA ALA A 238 -4.22 16.85 -9.71
C ALA A 238 -5.41 17.49 -8.99
N LEU A 239 -6.58 17.54 -9.63
CA LEU A 239 -7.82 18.05 -9.04
C LEU A 239 -8.26 17.19 -7.85
N ALA A 240 -8.15 15.87 -7.94
CA ALA A 240 -8.51 14.96 -6.86
C ALA A 240 -7.61 15.17 -5.63
N GLY A 241 -6.30 15.33 -5.87
CA GLY A 241 -5.34 15.66 -4.82
C GLY A 241 -5.62 17.03 -4.17
N ALA A 242 -5.95 18.05 -4.96
CA ALA A 242 -6.33 19.36 -4.46
C ALA A 242 -7.63 19.32 -3.64
N ALA A 243 -8.67 18.67 -4.17
CA ALA A 243 -9.95 18.48 -3.48
C ALA A 243 -9.77 17.72 -2.15
N ALA A 244 -8.99 16.63 -2.15
CA ALA A 244 -8.67 15.89 -0.93
C ALA A 244 -7.96 16.78 0.09
N THR A 245 -6.99 17.60 -0.35
CA THR A 245 -6.23 18.50 0.54
C THR A 245 -7.14 19.58 1.15
N VAL A 246 -8.06 20.14 0.36
CA VAL A 246 -9.09 21.08 0.85
C VAL A 246 -10.00 20.42 1.87
N LEU A 247 -10.53 19.23 1.57
CA LEU A 247 -11.41 18.49 2.47
C LEU A 247 -10.70 18.12 3.78
N VAL A 248 -9.47 17.60 3.72
CA VAL A 248 -8.66 17.31 4.92
C VAL A 248 -8.43 18.56 5.75
N SER A 249 -8.16 19.70 5.09
CA SER A 249 -7.92 20.98 5.77
C SER A 249 -9.19 21.47 6.46
N ALA A 250 -10.33 21.47 5.77
CA ALA A 250 -11.63 21.86 6.31
C ALA A 250 -12.02 20.99 7.52
N LEU A 251 -11.85 19.66 7.41
CA LEU A 251 -12.13 18.74 8.52
C LEU A 251 -11.17 18.97 9.69
N THR A 252 -9.90 19.27 9.43
CA THR A 252 -8.93 19.58 10.49
C THR A 252 -9.33 20.85 11.25
N VAL A 253 -9.78 21.89 10.54
CA VAL A 253 -10.32 23.12 11.14
C VAL A 253 -11.60 22.82 11.94
N ALA A 254 -12.47 21.95 11.43
CA ALA A 254 -13.68 21.48 12.13
C ALA A 254 -13.38 20.55 13.32
N GLY A 255 -12.11 20.34 13.69
CA GLY A 255 -11.73 19.54 14.84
C GLY A 255 -11.70 18.03 14.59
N LEU A 256 -11.70 17.59 13.33
CA LEU A 256 -11.55 16.19 12.96
C LEU A 256 -10.17 15.94 12.36
N LYS A 257 -9.42 15.01 12.96
CA LYS A 257 -8.12 14.58 12.44
C LYS A 257 -8.35 13.52 11.36
N VAL A 258 -7.76 13.71 10.18
CA VAL A 258 -7.82 12.73 9.08
C VAL A 258 -6.45 12.09 8.89
N SER A 259 -6.43 10.78 8.58
CA SER A 259 -5.19 10.03 8.34
C SER A 259 -4.75 10.12 6.88
N GLY A 260 -3.74 10.95 6.59
CA GLY A 260 -3.12 11.00 5.26
C GLY A 260 -2.48 9.69 4.83
N HIS A 261 -1.99 8.88 5.79
CA HIS A 261 -1.46 7.53 5.53
C HIS A 261 -2.50 6.62 4.88
N VAL A 262 -3.77 6.73 5.27
CA VAL A 262 -4.86 5.93 4.72
C VAL A 262 -5.47 6.61 3.49
N ALA A 263 -5.65 7.94 3.52
CA ALA A 263 -6.30 8.66 2.44
C ALA A 263 -5.58 8.52 1.09
N VAL A 264 -4.24 8.50 1.07
CA VAL A 264 -3.45 8.39 -0.17
C VAL A 264 -3.72 7.08 -0.93
N PRO A 265 -3.47 5.88 -0.37
CA PRO A 265 -3.74 4.64 -1.09
C PRO A 265 -5.22 4.44 -1.42
N VAL A 266 -6.15 4.93 -0.59
CA VAL A 266 -7.59 4.87 -0.92
C VAL A 266 -7.91 5.77 -2.13
N GLY A 267 -7.34 6.98 -2.20
CA GLY A 267 -7.55 7.88 -3.34
C GLY A 267 -6.99 7.28 -4.62
N VAL A 268 -5.80 6.67 -4.55
CA VAL A 268 -5.19 5.95 -5.68
C VAL A 268 -6.07 4.78 -6.13
N MET A 269 -6.57 3.97 -5.20
CA MET A 269 -7.50 2.86 -5.49
C MET A 269 -8.74 3.34 -6.25
N VAL A 270 -9.39 4.42 -5.80
CA VAL A 270 -10.60 4.98 -6.43
C VAL A 270 -10.31 5.47 -7.84
N LEU A 271 -9.20 6.19 -8.04
CA LEU A 271 -8.81 6.68 -9.36
C LEU A 271 -8.42 5.55 -10.32
N LEU A 272 -7.71 4.52 -9.82
CA LEU A 272 -7.35 3.35 -10.62
C LEU A 272 -8.57 2.55 -11.06
N GLN A 273 -9.61 2.48 -10.24
CA GLN A 273 -10.81 1.69 -10.54
C GLN A 273 -11.54 2.18 -11.80
N ALA A 274 -11.36 3.44 -12.19
CA ALA A 274 -11.91 3.99 -13.43
C ALA A 274 -11.17 3.52 -14.69
N THR A 275 -9.93 3.02 -14.58
CA THR A 275 -9.08 2.68 -15.73
C THR A 275 -8.52 1.26 -15.68
N SER A 276 -8.62 0.58 -14.56
CA SER A 276 -8.08 -0.76 -14.36
C SER A 276 -8.91 -1.56 -13.37
N PHE A 277 -9.24 -2.80 -13.74
CA PHE A 277 -9.86 -3.75 -12.81
C PHE A 277 -8.85 -4.29 -11.79
N ARG A 278 -7.60 -4.54 -12.22
CA ARG A 278 -6.54 -5.14 -11.41
C ARG A 278 -5.75 -4.11 -10.59
N GLY A 279 -5.43 -2.97 -11.20
CA GLY A 279 -4.59 -1.93 -10.62
C GLY A 279 -4.94 -1.49 -9.18
N PRO A 280 -6.23 -1.40 -8.76
CA PRO A 280 -6.59 -0.97 -7.42
C PRO A 280 -6.12 -1.90 -6.29
N TRP A 281 -6.00 -3.21 -6.52
CA TRP A 281 -5.87 -4.21 -5.45
C TRP A 281 -4.64 -4.06 -4.54
N PRO A 282 -3.42 -3.79 -5.04
CA PRO A 282 -2.26 -3.56 -4.17
C PRO A 282 -2.48 -2.37 -3.22
N PHE A 283 -3.18 -1.33 -3.68
CA PHE A 283 -3.51 -0.16 -2.87
C PHE A 283 -4.65 -0.42 -1.89
N VAL A 284 -5.61 -1.30 -2.21
CA VAL A 284 -6.61 -1.81 -1.24
C VAL A 284 -5.89 -2.48 -0.06
N LEU A 285 -4.98 -3.42 -0.36
CA LEU A 285 -4.23 -4.15 0.67
C LEU A 285 -3.38 -3.20 1.52
N ALA A 286 -2.69 -2.24 0.88
CA ALA A 286 -1.94 -1.21 1.58
C ALA A 286 -2.83 -0.32 2.47
N ALA A 287 -4.00 0.11 1.97
CA ALA A 287 -4.95 0.93 2.72
C ALA A 287 -5.51 0.19 3.94
N LEU A 288 -5.83 -1.11 3.82
CA LEU A 288 -6.27 -1.95 4.93
C LEU A 288 -5.15 -2.14 5.97
N ALA A 289 -3.93 -2.45 5.51
CA ALA A 289 -2.77 -2.61 6.39
C ALA A 289 -2.45 -1.32 7.16
N LEU A 290 -2.48 -0.17 6.48
CA LEU A 290 -2.29 1.14 7.11
C LEU A 290 -3.43 1.51 8.05
N SER A 291 -4.68 1.19 7.69
CA SER A 291 -5.85 1.41 8.55
C SER A 291 -5.66 0.70 9.90
N TRP A 292 -5.25 -0.57 9.86
CA TRP A 292 -4.91 -1.33 11.06
C TRP A 292 -3.70 -0.73 11.80
N ALA A 293 -2.63 -0.40 11.08
CA ALA A 293 -1.39 0.09 11.67
C ALA A 293 -1.58 1.42 12.41
N ARG A 294 -2.33 2.36 11.83
CA ARG A 294 -2.59 3.68 12.42
C ARG A 294 -3.40 3.59 13.71
N VAL A 295 -4.36 2.68 13.78
CA VAL A 295 -5.11 2.37 15.02
C VAL A 295 -4.23 1.59 15.99
N GLY A 296 -3.44 0.64 15.51
CA GLY A 296 -2.54 -0.19 16.31
C GLY A 296 -1.41 0.58 17.00
N GLU A 297 -0.91 1.66 16.38
CA GLU A 297 0.05 2.58 17.00
C GLU A 297 -0.61 3.60 17.95
N GLY A 298 -1.94 3.65 18.04
CA GLY A 298 -2.65 4.70 18.79
C GLY A 298 -2.51 6.09 18.16
N ARG A 299 -2.05 6.17 16.90
CA ARG A 299 -1.87 7.44 16.18
C ARG A 299 -3.19 8.01 15.67
N HIS A 300 -4.17 7.12 15.41
CA HIS A 300 -5.50 7.49 14.95
C HIS A 300 -6.59 6.65 15.60
N THR A 301 -7.79 7.19 15.70
CA THR A 301 -8.99 6.43 16.06
C THR A 301 -9.62 5.79 14.81
N THR A 302 -10.48 4.79 14.98
CA THR A 302 -11.24 4.19 13.87
C THR A 302 -12.07 5.23 13.11
N ARG A 303 -12.66 6.21 13.82
CA ARG A 303 -13.43 7.31 13.19
C ARG A 303 -12.55 8.14 12.25
N GLU A 304 -11.33 8.47 12.67
CA GLU A 304 -10.38 9.25 11.87
C GLU A 304 -9.91 8.49 10.63
N VAL A 305 -9.76 7.16 10.74
CA VAL A 305 -9.46 6.27 9.62
C VAL A 305 -10.63 6.21 8.64
N VAL A 306 -11.85 5.95 9.12
CA VAL A 306 -13.07 5.93 8.27
C VAL A 306 -13.27 7.27 7.57
N SER A 307 -12.98 8.38 8.25
CA SER A 307 -13.04 9.71 7.65
C SER A 307 -12.01 9.88 6.53
N ALA A 308 -10.83 9.27 6.64
CA ALA A 308 -9.82 9.26 5.57
C ALA A 308 -10.31 8.50 4.33
N TRP A 309 -10.98 7.36 4.52
CA TRP A 309 -11.64 6.65 3.43
C TRP A 309 -12.71 7.51 2.77
N GLY A 310 -13.59 8.13 3.57
CA GLY A 310 -14.65 9.00 3.08
C GLY A 310 -14.14 10.20 2.28
N VAL A 311 -13.12 10.89 2.78
CA VAL A 311 -12.49 12.03 2.06
C VAL A 311 -11.90 11.59 0.74
N ALA A 312 -11.12 10.51 0.73
CA ALA A 312 -10.46 10.01 -0.48
C ALA A 312 -11.47 9.57 -1.54
N CYS A 313 -12.52 8.83 -1.15
CA CYS A 313 -13.60 8.45 -2.04
C CYS A 313 -14.35 9.67 -2.58
N ALA A 314 -14.73 10.62 -1.72
CA ALA A 314 -15.40 11.84 -2.15
C ALA A 314 -14.56 12.64 -3.15
N SER A 315 -13.26 12.83 -2.86
CA SER A 315 -12.37 13.56 -3.78
C SER A 315 -12.19 12.84 -5.12
N GLY A 316 -12.07 11.51 -5.13
CA GLY A 316 -11.91 10.75 -6.37
C GLY A 316 -13.19 10.78 -7.21
N VAL A 317 -14.34 10.53 -6.59
CA VAL A 317 -15.65 10.57 -7.26
C VAL A 317 -15.90 11.96 -7.84
N LEU A 318 -15.74 13.03 -7.07
CA LEU A 318 -15.95 14.40 -7.56
C LEU A 318 -15.17 14.71 -8.84
N THR A 319 -13.99 14.10 -9.03
CA THR A 319 -13.19 14.30 -10.25
C THR A 319 -13.54 13.39 -11.41
N LEU A 320 -14.09 12.21 -11.17
CA LEU A 320 -14.52 11.30 -12.24
C LEU A 320 -15.82 11.78 -12.92
N TRP A 321 -16.63 12.58 -12.22
CA TRP A 321 -17.89 13.14 -12.73
C TRP A 321 -17.78 14.60 -13.22
N ALA A 322 -16.60 15.21 -13.10
CA ALA A 322 -16.37 16.62 -13.49
C ALA A 322 -15.86 16.79 -14.93
N GLY A 323 -15.68 15.70 -15.68
CA GLY A 323 -15.34 15.67 -17.10
C GLY A 323 -16.29 14.76 -17.87
#